data_AF-A0A2K3KF29-F1
#
_entry.id   AF-A0A2K3KF29-F1
#
_cell.length_a   1.000
_cell.length_b   1.000
_cell.length_c   1.000
_cell.angle_alpha   90.00
_cell.angle_beta   90.00
_cell.angle_gamma   90.00
#
_symmetry.space_group_name_H-M   'P 1'
#
loop_
_entity.id
_entity.type
_entity.pdbx_description
1 polymer ?
#
loop_
_entity_poly.entity_id
_entity_poly.type
_entity_poly.pdbx_seq_one_letter_code
_entity_poly.pdbx_strand_id
1 'polypeptide(L)' 'MPGWFRLNTSCVVGNGTDIGFWNAKWCGNISFGELFPNLFAKELRQHSMIADRMISNREGLIWRWEWRVALKENRSKAEM' A
#
# COMPACT_ATOMS: atom_id res chain seq x y z
N MET A 1 4.96 24.17 12.64
CA MET A 1 5.37 24.45 11.23
C MET A 1 4.11 24.49 10.37
N PRO A 2 3.95 25.46 9.45
CA PRO A 2 2.68 25.66 8.74
C PRO A 2 2.44 24.54 7.72
N GLY A 3 1.21 24.01 7.68
CA GLY A 3 0.82 22.81 6.92
C GLY A 3 0.75 22.94 5.39
N TRP A 4 1.15 24.07 4.81
CA TRP A 4 1.02 24.32 3.36
C TRP A 4 1.89 23.40 2.49
N PHE A 5 3.01 22.91 3.03
CA PHE A 5 3.91 21.98 2.34
C PHE A 5 3.32 20.58 2.11
N ARG A 6 2.28 20.20 2.88
CA ARG A 6 1.70 18.85 2.81
C ARG A 6 0.74 18.66 1.64
N LEU A 7 0.21 19.74 1.05
CA LEU A 7 -0.87 19.63 0.07
C LEU A 7 -0.36 19.35 -1.35
N ASN A 8 0.94 19.49 -1.62
CA ASN A 8 1.49 19.35 -2.98
C ASN A 8 2.80 18.53 -3.04
N THR A 9 3.07 17.71 -2.02
CA THR A 9 4.25 16.84 -1.99
C THR A 9 3.88 15.45 -2.49
N SER A 10 4.49 15.03 -3.60
CA SER A 10 4.44 13.65 -4.07
C SER A 10 5.72 12.92 -3.65
N CYS A 11 5.59 11.68 -3.18
CA CYS A 11 6.73 10.78 -3.01
C CYS A 11 6.92 10.01 -4.31
N VAL A 12 8.03 10.28 -5.02
CA VAL A 12 8.40 9.52 -6.22
C VAL A 12 9.24 8.32 -5.79
N VAL A 13 8.70 7.13 -6.04
CA VAL A 13 9.26 5.85 -5.55
C VAL A 13 10.24 5.23 -6.57
N GLY A 14 10.43 5.88 -7.72
CA GLY A 14 11.27 5.36 -8.80
C GLY A 14 10.67 4.12 -9.45
N ASN A 15 11.51 3.13 -9.76
CA ASN A 15 11.11 1.86 -10.37
C ASN A 15 10.48 0.86 -9.38
N GLY A 16 10.49 1.16 -8.08
CA GLY A 16 9.87 0.34 -7.04
C GLY A 16 10.51 -1.03 -6.80
N THR A 17 11.75 -1.27 -7.26
CA THR A 17 12.44 -2.58 -7.13
C THR A 17 12.99 -2.83 -5.73
N ASP A 18 13.29 -1.76 -4.98
CA ASP A 18 13.96 -1.85 -3.67
C ASP A 18 13.11 -1.27 -2.53
N ILE A 19 11.82 -1.01 -2.80
CA ILE A 19 10.90 -0.42 -1.84
C ILE A 19 9.76 -1.39 -1.58
N GLY A 20 9.75 -1.95 -0.37
CA GLY A 20 8.74 -2.91 0.07
C GLY A 20 7.38 -2.24 0.27
N PHE A 21 6.33 -2.77 -0.36
CA PHE A 21 4.99 -2.17 -0.26
C PHE A 21 4.49 -2.12 1.20
N TRP A 22 4.61 -3.23 1.94
CA TRP A 22 4.09 -3.30 3.31
C TRP A 22 5.06 -2.76 4.37
N ASN A 23 6.37 -2.97 4.17
CA ASN A 23 7.38 -2.75 5.18
C ASN A 23 8.07 -1.38 5.09
N ALA A 24 7.99 -0.70 3.93
CA ALA A 24 8.49 0.66 3.82
C ALA A 24 7.62 1.65 4.60
N LYS A 25 8.23 2.76 5.02
CA LYS A 25 7.55 3.83 5.75
C LYS A 25 6.81 4.73 4.77
N TRP A 26 5.49 4.70 4.84
CA TRP A 26 4.61 5.45 3.94
C TRP A 26 3.93 6.61 4.63
N CYS A 27 3.55 6.45 5.90
CA CYS A 27 2.87 7.46 6.67
C CYS A 27 3.79 7.96 7.79
N GLY A 28 4.55 9.00 7.49
CA GLY A 28 5.59 9.49 8.41
C GLY A 28 6.64 8.41 8.65
N ASN A 29 6.74 7.93 9.90
CA ASN A 29 7.72 6.92 10.29
C ASN A 29 7.11 5.50 10.41
N ILE A 30 5.87 5.32 9.97
CA ILE A 30 5.09 4.08 10.15
C ILE A 30 4.89 3.38 8.80
N SER A 31 5.07 2.06 8.79
CA SER A 31 4.82 1.21 7.63
C SER A 31 3.34 0.84 7.46
N PHE A 32 2.94 0.40 6.28
CA PHE A 32 1.56 -0.08 6.09
C PHE A 32 1.28 -1.39 6.83
N GLY A 33 2.29 -2.24 7.02
CA GLY A 33 2.16 -3.46 7.81
C GLY A 33 1.80 -3.16 9.26
N GLU A 34 2.35 -2.09 9.83
CA GLU A 34 2.05 -1.62 11.18
C GLU A 34 0.68 -0.92 11.26
N LEU A 35 0.30 -0.14 10.24
CA LEU A 35 -1.00 0.55 10.22
C LEU A 35 -2.18 -0.40 9.99
N PHE A 36 -1.98 -1.44 9.17
CA PHE A 36 -3.04 -2.36 8.76
C PHE A 36 -2.65 -3.82 9.03
N PRO A 37 -2.40 -4.21 10.30
CA PRO A 37 -1.86 -5.51 10.64
C PRO A 37 -2.77 -6.67 10.21
N ASN A 38 -4.09 -6.47 10.28
CA ASN A 38 -5.08 -7.45 9.85
C ASN A 38 -5.07 -7.70 8.34
N LEU A 39 -4.74 -6.67 7.54
CA LEU A 39 -4.65 -6.81 6.09
C LEU A 39 -3.30 -7.41 5.71
N PHE A 40 -2.24 -6.96 6.37
CA PHE A 40 -0.90 -7.49 6.24
C PHE A 40 -0.82 -8.99 6.55
N ALA A 41 -1.49 -9.47 7.61
CA ALA A 41 -1.57 -10.89 7.95
C ALA A 41 -2.23 -11.74 6.85
N LYS A 42 -3.11 -11.14 6.05
CA LYS A 42 -3.79 -11.82 4.94
C LYS A 42 -3.00 -11.76 3.65
N GLU A 43 -1.96 -10.94 3.56
CA GLU A 43 -1.12 -10.85 2.36
C GLU A 43 -0.29 -12.12 2.18
N LEU A 44 -0.24 -12.65 0.95
CA LEU A 44 0.59 -13.81 0.64
C LEU A 44 2.07 -13.43 0.65
N ARG A 45 2.44 -12.35 -0.05
CA ARG A 45 3.83 -11.86 -0.11
C ARG A 45 4.02 -10.58 0.70
N GLN A 46 4.11 -10.75 2.01
CA GLN A 46 4.32 -9.65 2.97
C GLN A 46 5.60 -8.84 2.71
N HIS A 47 6.62 -9.43 2.08
CA HIS A 47 7.87 -8.76 1.74
C HIS A 47 7.99 -8.33 0.27
N SER A 48 6.86 -8.28 -0.47
CA SER A 48 6.89 -7.85 -1.86
C SER A 48 7.32 -6.41 -2.04
N MET A 49 8.09 -6.16 -3.08
CA MET A 49 8.44 -4.83 -3.56
C MET A 49 7.26 -4.24 -4.35
N ILE A 50 7.26 -2.93 -4.56
CA ILE A 50 6.22 -2.29 -5.38
C ILE A 50 6.25 -2.81 -6.81
N ALA A 51 7.44 -3.00 -7.38
CA ALA A 51 7.62 -3.54 -8.73
C ALA A 51 6.98 -4.93 -8.89
N ASP A 52 6.97 -5.75 -7.83
CA ASP A 52 6.34 -7.08 -7.86
C ASP A 52 4.80 -7.00 -7.93
N ARG A 53 4.23 -5.87 -7.51
CA ARG A 53 2.77 -5.67 -7.40
C ARG A 53 2.21 -4.83 -8.51
N MET A 54 3.00 -3.94 -9.07
CA MET A 54 2.57 -3.01 -10.09
C MET A 54 2.82 -3.62 -11.47
N ILE A 55 1.74 -3.89 -12.20
CA ILE A 55 1.81 -4.55 -13.49
C ILE A 55 1.33 -3.59 -14.55
N SER A 56 2.11 -3.45 -15.61
CA SER A 56 1.70 -2.70 -16.78
C SER A 56 0.80 -3.57 -17.66
N ASN A 57 -0.38 -3.06 -17.99
CA ASN A 57 -1.25 -3.58 -19.03
C ASN A 57 -1.46 -2.49 -20.11
N ARG A 58 -2.28 -2.79 -21.13
CA ARG A 58 -2.57 -1.83 -22.22
C ARG A 58 -3.31 -0.56 -21.74
N GLU A 59 -3.93 -0.60 -20.57
CA GLU A 59 -4.74 0.48 -20.00
C GLU A 59 -4.01 1.27 -18.91
N GLY A 60 -2.78 0.87 -18.56
CA GLY A 60 -1.95 1.55 -17.56
C GLY A 60 -1.36 0.61 -16.53
N LEU A 61 -1.21 1.10 -15.30
CA LEU A 61 -0.65 0.37 -14.18
C LEU A 61 -1.77 -0.15 -13.28
N ILE A 62 -1.78 -1.46 -13.07
CA ILE A 62 -2.72 -2.13 -12.17
C ILE A 62 -1.96 -2.76 -10.99
N TRP A 63 -2.63 -2.82 -9.84
CA TRP A 63 -2.12 -3.51 -8.66
C TRP A 63 -2.57 -4.97 -8.67
N ARG A 64 -1.60 -5.90 -8.57
CA ARG A 64 -1.85 -7.33 -8.39
C ARG A 64 -1.73 -7.70 -6.91
N TRP A 65 -2.86 -8.02 -6.29
CA TRP A 65 -2.93 -8.51 -4.92
C TRP A 65 -3.04 -10.02 -4.88
N GLU A 66 -2.36 -10.65 -3.93
CA GLU A 66 -2.40 -12.08 -3.70
C GLU A 66 -2.70 -12.32 -2.22
N TRP A 67 -3.95 -12.67 -1.89
CA TRP A 67 -4.37 -12.86 -0.52
C TRP A 67 -4.33 -14.34 -0.13
N ARG A 68 -3.86 -14.64 1.09
CA ARG A 68 -3.90 -15.98 1.70
C ARG A 68 -5.31 -16.47 1.94
N VAL A 69 -6.23 -15.53 2.14
CA VAL A 69 -7.65 -15.79 2.41
C VAL A 69 -8.49 -14.78 1.63
N ALA A 70 -9.69 -15.18 1.22
CA ALA A 70 -10.63 -14.26 0.61
C ALA A 70 -10.89 -13.07 1.54
N LEU A 71 -10.71 -11.85 1.02
CA LEU A 71 -11.05 -10.65 1.76
C LEU A 71 -12.57 -10.59 1.90
N LYS A 72 -13.05 -10.61 3.14
CA LYS A 72 -14.45 -10.31 3.43
C LYS A 72 -14.62 -8.80 3.40
N GLU A 73 -15.60 -8.32 2.64
CA GLU A 73 -16.00 -6.92 2.66
C GLU A 73 -16.70 -6.65 4.00
N ASN A 74 -15.95 -6.19 4.98
CA ASN A 74 -16.53 -5.66 6.20
C ASN A 74 -16.82 -4.17 5.94
N ARG A 75 -17.99 -3.85 5.38
CA ARG A 75 -18.50 -2.47 5.42
C ARG A 75 -18.82 -2.14 6.87
N SER A 76 -17.91 -1.45 7.55
CA SER A 76 -18.33 -0.62 8.68
C SER A 76 -19.30 0.39 8.10
N LYS A 77 -20.61 0.25 8.37
CA LYS A 77 -21.54 1.35 8.13
C LYS A 77 -20.98 2.53 8.94
N ALA A 78 -20.57 3.58 8.24
CA ALA A 78 -20.46 4.88 8.86
C ALA A 78 -21.91 5.26 9.22
N GLU A 79 -22.30 5.01 10.46
CA GLU A 79 -23.52 5.58 11.03
C GLU A 79 -23.29 7.10 11.11
N MET A 80 -24.20 7.83 10.48
CA MET A 80 -24.32 9.28 10.48
C MET A 80 -25.47 9.66 11.41
#